data_AF-A0A965QGP3-F1
#
_entry.id   AF-A0A965QGP3-F1
#
_cell.length_a   1.000
_cell.length_b   1.000
_cell.length_c   1.000
_cell.angle_alpha   90.00
_cell.angle_beta   90.00
_cell.angle_gamma   90.00
#
_symmetry.space_group_name_H-M   'P 1'
#
loop_
_entity.id
_entity.type
_entity.pdbx_description
1 polymer ?
#
loop_
_entity_poly.entity_id
_entity_poly.type
_entity_poly.pdbx_seq_one_letter_code
_entity_poly.pdbx_strand_id
1 'polypeptide(L)'
;NTYFPGANDNASGNGMLLSLAENLLLKPLKKYNVIFIAFAAEEVGLIGSEFMVENPILPLKEIRFLLNLDIMGSGEEGVTVVNSTLFDKEFQLLCKLNNRRKALKQIKPRGPAANSDHYYFTQKGVPSFFIYTMGPNKHYHDVFDTFEELSFNAFEPLSKLLTAFIRKL
;
A
#
# COMPACT_ATOMS: atom_id res chain seq x y z
N ASN A 1 4.73 30.65 -5.12
CA ASN A 1 3.84 29.72 -4.40
C ASN A 1 3.27 28.76 -5.41
N THR A 2 3.80 27.54 -5.45
CA THR A 2 3.34 26.46 -6.33
C THR A 2 2.54 25.48 -5.48
N TYR A 3 1.34 25.14 -5.92
CA TYR A 3 0.44 24.21 -5.24
C TYR A 3 0.53 22.83 -5.89
N PHE A 4 0.67 21.79 -5.07
CA PHE A 4 0.67 20.38 -5.47
C PHE A 4 -0.58 19.74 -4.87
N PRO A 5 -1.54 19.27 -5.68
CA PRO A 5 -2.81 18.76 -5.16
C PRO A 5 -2.70 17.40 -4.46
N GLY A 6 -1.76 16.55 -4.87
CA GLY A 6 -1.50 15.26 -4.22
C GLY A 6 -2.64 14.25 -4.34
N ALA A 7 -3.36 14.26 -5.47
CA ALA A 7 -4.52 13.41 -5.66
C ALA A 7 -4.13 11.93 -5.73
N ASN A 8 -3.10 11.58 -6.50
CA ASN A 8 -2.55 10.24 -6.54
C ASN A 8 -1.62 10.02 -5.35
N ASP A 9 -0.73 10.99 -5.09
CA ASP A 9 0.28 10.95 -4.04
C ASP A 9 -0.03 11.93 -2.89
N ASN A 10 -0.66 11.50 -1.80
CA ASN A 10 -1.17 10.16 -1.56
C ASN A 10 -2.64 10.14 -1.12
N ALA A 11 -3.46 11.07 -1.62
CA ALA A 11 -4.90 11.05 -1.33
C ALA A 11 -5.56 9.74 -1.84
N SER A 12 -5.10 9.20 -2.97
CA SER A 12 -5.61 7.94 -3.51
C SER A 12 -5.30 6.73 -2.61
N GLY A 13 -4.10 6.65 -2.01
CA GLY A 13 -3.73 5.62 -1.04
C GLY A 13 -4.57 5.71 0.23
N ASN A 14 -4.85 6.93 0.70
CA ASN A 14 -5.80 7.14 1.79
C ASN A 14 -7.22 6.68 1.43
N GLY A 15 -7.66 6.93 0.19
CA GLY A 15 -8.92 6.38 -0.32
C GLY A 15 -8.96 4.85 -0.28
N MET A 16 -7.88 4.19 -0.71
CA MET A 16 -7.74 2.74 -0.63
C MET A 16 -7.75 2.24 0.83
N LEU A 17 -7.05 2.93 1.73
CA LEU A 17 -7.02 2.61 3.17
C LEU A 17 -8.43 2.60 3.76
N LEU A 18 -9.23 3.63 3.47
CA LEU A 18 -10.62 3.72 3.92
C LEU A 18 -11.51 2.62 3.31
N SER A 19 -11.32 2.31 2.02
CA SER A 19 -12.04 1.20 1.37
C SER A 19 -11.73 -0.16 2.04
N LEU A 20 -10.47 -0.41 2.38
CA LEU A 20 -10.08 -1.63 3.08
C LEU A 20 -10.65 -1.67 4.51
N ALA A 21 -10.68 -0.52 5.19
CA ALA A 21 -11.28 -0.40 6.53
C ALA A 21 -12.75 -0.80 6.53
N GLU A 22 -13.54 -0.24 5.61
CA GLU A 22 -14.95 -0.59 5.46
C GLU A 22 -15.14 -2.09 5.18
N ASN A 23 -14.40 -2.65 4.22
CA ASN A 23 -14.49 -4.07 3.85
C ASN A 23 -14.07 -5.03 4.99
N LEU A 24 -13.14 -4.62 5.84
CA LEU A 24 -12.69 -5.43 6.97
C LEU A 24 -13.60 -5.28 8.19
N LEU A 25 -14.24 -4.13 8.40
CA LEU A 25 -15.25 -3.91 9.44
C LEU A 25 -16.51 -4.73 9.20
N LEU A 26 -16.97 -4.88 7.95
CA LEU A 26 -18.12 -5.72 7.61
C LEU A 26 -17.94 -7.19 7.99
N LYS A 27 -16.69 -7.67 7.99
CA LYS A 27 -16.35 -9.03 8.41
C LYS A 27 -14.99 -9.03 9.08
N PRO A 28 -14.92 -8.76 10.40
CA PRO A 28 -13.65 -8.67 11.11
C PRO A 28 -12.81 -9.94 10.98
N LEU A 29 -11.49 -9.77 11.09
CA LEU A 29 -10.58 -10.90 11.16
C LEU A 29 -10.75 -11.60 12.52
N LYS A 30 -10.66 -12.93 12.54
CA LYS A 30 -10.82 -13.72 13.77
C LYS A 30 -9.53 -13.83 14.60
N LYS A 31 -8.37 -13.76 13.95
CA LYS A 31 -7.07 -14.08 14.55
C LYS A 31 -6.22 -12.86 14.87
N TYR A 32 -6.37 -11.78 14.11
CA TYR A 32 -5.54 -10.59 14.23
C TYR A 32 -6.41 -9.34 14.28
N ASN A 33 -5.94 -8.35 15.03
CA ASN A 33 -6.46 -6.99 14.91
C ASN A 33 -5.88 -6.34 13.66
N VAL A 34 -6.61 -5.38 13.09
CA VAL A 34 -6.13 -4.57 11.96
C VAL A 34 -6.06 -3.13 12.42
N ILE A 35 -4.92 -2.49 12.18
CA ILE A 35 -4.69 -1.09 12.49
C ILE A 35 -4.56 -0.35 11.16
N PHE A 36 -5.36 0.70 11.00
CA PHE A 36 -5.28 1.61 9.86
C PHE A 36 -4.55 2.87 10.34
N ILE A 37 -3.51 3.27 9.61
CA ILE A 37 -2.65 4.39 9.98
C ILE A 37 -2.41 5.21 8.72
N ALA A 38 -2.60 6.52 8.81
CA ALA A 38 -2.14 7.49 7.83
C ALA A 38 -0.95 8.22 8.43
N PHE A 39 0.22 8.12 7.80
CA PHE A 39 1.44 8.74 8.30
C PHE A 39 1.51 10.21 7.88
N ALA A 40 2.10 11.02 8.74
CA ALA A 40 2.42 12.40 8.44
C ALA A 40 3.87 12.51 7.94
N ALA A 41 4.15 13.54 7.13
CA ALA A 41 5.51 13.91 6.75
C ALA A 41 6.31 12.78 6.04
N GLU A 42 5.62 11.97 5.23
CA GLU A 42 6.24 10.97 4.33
C GLU A 42 7.19 11.69 3.35
N GLU A 43 6.67 12.70 2.67
CA GLU A 43 7.32 13.46 1.59
C GLU A 43 8.58 14.23 1.99
N VAL A 44 8.76 14.46 3.29
CA VAL A 44 9.93 15.17 3.84
C VAL A 44 10.92 14.24 4.53
N GLY A 45 10.79 12.93 4.31
CA GLY A 45 11.76 11.92 4.76
C GLY A 45 11.18 10.83 5.67
N LEU A 46 9.94 10.40 5.45
CA LEU A 46 9.31 9.29 6.17
C LEU A 46 9.21 9.52 7.69
N ILE A 47 9.10 10.77 8.12
CA ILE A 47 9.25 11.17 9.53
C ILE A 47 8.19 10.51 10.41
N GLY A 48 6.93 10.43 9.94
CA GLY A 48 5.84 9.84 10.71
C GLY A 48 6.01 8.34 10.93
N SER A 49 6.46 7.60 9.91
CA SER A 49 6.68 6.16 10.02
C SER A 49 7.95 5.82 10.79
N GLU A 50 9.00 6.62 10.67
CA GLU A 50 10.19 6.55 11.53
C GLU A 50 9.80 6.70 13.00
N PHE A 51 9.10 7.79 13.32
CA PHE A 51 8.66 8.06 14.68
C PHE A 51 7.83 6.91 15.26
N MET A 52 6.93 6.33 14.47
CA MET A 52 6.08 5.22 14.90
C MET A 52 6.88 3.96 15.25
N VAL A 53 7.95 3.64 14.51
CA VAL A 53 8.77 2.46 14.86
C VAL A 53 9.75 2.71 16.01
N GLU A 54 10.10 3.97 16.26
CA GLU A 54 10.91 4.38 17.41
C GLU A 54 10.09 4.53 18.69
N ASN A 55 8.80 4.88 18.56
CA ASN A 55 7.86 5.11 19.66
C ASN A 55 6.59 4.25 19.46
N PRO A 56 6.70 2.92 19.46
CA PRO A 56 5.64 2.08 18.97
C PRO A 56 4.48 1.98 19.97
N ILE A 57 3.24 2.19 19.50
CA ILE A 57 2.02 2.04 20.31
C ILE A 57 1.68 0.57 20.66
N LEU A 58 2.35 -0.39 20.00
CA LEU A 58 2.34 -1.81 20.33
C LEU A 58 3.69 -2.45 20.00
N PRO A 59 4.09 -3.57 20.62
CA PRO A 59 5.37 -4.21 20.32
C PRO A 59 5.49 -4.58 18.83
N LEU A 60 6.53 -4.08 18.15
CA LEU A 60 6.71 -4.30 16.69
C LEU A 60 6.74 -5.78 16.31
N LYS A 61 7.30 -6.64 17.18
CA LYS A 61 7.34 -8.09 17.01
C LYS A 61 5.95 -8.76 16.95
N GLU A 62 4.91 -8.08 17.39
CA GLU A 62 3.52 -8.55 17.34
C GLU A 62 2.83 -8.15 16.03
N ILE A 63 3.45 -7.27 15.23
CA ILE A 63 2.95 -6.90 13.91
C ILE A 63 3.26 -8.04 12.93
N ARG A 64 2.23 -8.82 12.59
CA ARG A 64 2.32 -9.94 11.64
C ARG A 64 2.77 -9.49 10.25
N PHE A 65 2.25 -8.35 9.80
CA PHE A 65 2.52 -7.80 8.48
C PHE A 65 2.07 -6.33 8.38
N LEU A 66 2.83 -5.50 7.67
CA LEU A 66 2.42 -4.15 7.27
C LEU A 66 2.21 -4.08 5.75
N LEU A 67 1.10 -3.47 5.34
CA LEU A 67 0.80 -3.20 3.95
C LEU A 67 0.71 -1.68 3.74
N ASN A 68 1.74 -1.10 3.14
CA ASN A 68 1.82 0.31 2.78
C ASN A 68 1.16 0.53 1.42
N LEU A 69 0.29 1.54 1.36
CA LEU A 69 -0.50 1.90 0.20
C LEU A 69 -0.15 3.32 -0.22
N ASP A 70 0.44 3.44 -1.40
CA ASP A 70 0.83 4.74 -1.91
C ASP A 70 0.77 4.72 -3.44
N ILE A 71 0.21 5.78 -4.05
CA ILE A 71 -0.14 5.87 -5.48
C ILE A 71 -1.13 4.75 -5.89
N MET A 72 -2.42 5.00 -5.70
CA MET A 72 -3.54 4.07 -5.95
C MET A 72 -4.58 4.56 -6.97
N GLY A 73 -4.29 5.67 -7.67
CA GLY A 73 -5.21 6.32 -8.61
C GLY A 73 -5.27 5.70 -10.01
N SER A 74 -4.54 4.63 -10.30
CA SER A 74 -4.44 4.02 -11.65
C SER A 74 -4.58 2.48 -11.62
N GLY A 75 -3.76 1.77 -12.39
CA GLY A 75 -3.57 0.32 -12.32
C GLY A 75 -3.86 -0.44 -13.61
N GLU A 76 -3.97 0.26 -14.74
CA GLU A 76 -4.12 -0.30 -16.09
C GLU A 76 -3.00 -1.31 -16.43
N GLU A 77 -1.80 -1.05 -15.92
CA GLU A 77 -0.63 -1.89 -16.14
C GLU A 77 -0.37 -2.84 -14.97
N GLY A 78 -1.22 -2.86 -13.95
CA GLY A 78 -1.07 -3.66 -12.73
C GLY A 78 -0.46 -2.87 -11.58
N VAL A 79 0.27 -3.56 -10.71
CA VAL A 79 0.94 -2.95 -9.54
C VAL A 79 2.39 -3.40 -9.46
N THR A 80 3.22 -2.62 -8.77
CA THR A 80 4.53 -3.08 -8.28
C THR A 80 4.46 -3.34 -6.78
N VAL A 81 5.16 -4.37 -6.31
CA VAL A 81 5.26 -4.72 -4.88
C VAL A 81 6.73 -4.63 -4.46
N VAL A 82 7.06 -3.61 -3.69
CA VAL A 82 8.37 -3.42 -3.06
C VAL A 82 8.50 -4.38 -1.87
N ASN A 83 9.74 -4.80 -1.57
CA ASN A 83 10.07 -5.87 -0.63
C ASN A 83 9.57 -7.27 -1.01
N SER A 84 9.00 -7.46 -2.20
CA SER A 84 8.49 -8.77 -2.62
C SER A 84 9.57 -9.86 -2.58
N THR A 85 10.82 -9.50 -2.86
CA THR A 85 11.95 -10.44 -2.86
C THR A 85 12.43 -10.81 -1.45
N LEU A 86 12.02 -10.08 -0.41
CA LEU A 86 12.30 -10.44 1.00
C LEU A 86 11.24 -11.39 1.56
N PHE A 87 10.00 -11.27 1.10
CA PHE A 87 8.85 -12.02 1.62
C PHE A 87 8.19 -12.83 0.49
N ASP A 88 8.95 -13.73 -0.13
CA ASP A 88 8.51 -14.50 -1.31
C ASP A 88 7.23 -15.28 -1.02
N LYS A 89 7.09 -15.90 0.16
CA LYS A 89 5.87 -16.64 0.53
C LYS A 89 4.61 -15.77 0.46
N GLU A 90 4.65 -14.58 1.06
CA GLU A 90 3.57 -13.60 1.00
C GLU A 90 3.36 -13.06 -0.42
N PHE A 91 4.43 -12.86 -1.19
CA PHE A 91 4.34 -12.43 -2.58
C PHE A 91 3.67 -13.48 -3.47
N GLN A 92 4.05 -14.76 -3.35
CA GLN A 92 3.43 -15.87 -4.06
C GLN A 92 1.95 -16.03 -3.66
N LEU A 93 1.60 -15.79 -2.39
CA LEU A 93 0.21 -15.76 -1.95
C LEU A 93 -0.58 -14.67 -2.68
N LEU A 94 -0.04 -13.45 -2.75
CA LEU A 94 -0.68 -12.33 -3.45
C LEU A 94 -0.86 -12.64 -4.95
N CYS A 95 0.18 -13.15 -5.62
CA CYS A 95 0.14 -13.57 -7.03
C CYS A 95 -0.90 -14.68 -7.27
N LYS A 96 -0.95 -15.69 -6.40
CA LYS A 96 -1.95 -16.77 -6.48
C LYS A 96 -3.38 -16.24 -6.33
N LEU A 97 -3.61 -15.29 -5.43
CA LEU A 97 -4.91 -14.65 -5.25
C LEU A 97 -5.28 -13.81 -6.48
N ASN A 98 -4.31 -13.08 -7.05
CA ASN A 98 -4.52 -12.33 -8.28
C ASN A 98 -4.91 -13.24 -9.44
N ASN A 99 -4.18 -14.33 -9.66
CA ASN A 99 -4.44 -15.28 -10.75
C ASN A 99 -5.84 -15.91 -10.65
N ARG A 100 -6.29 -16.22 -9.43
CA ARG A 100 -7.65 -16.76 -9.20
C ARG A 100 -8.75 -15.73 -9.46
N ARG A 101 -8.49 -14.47 -9.13
CA ARG A 101 -9.48 -13.37 -9.24
C ARG A 101 -9.44 -12.67 -10.59
N LYS A 102 -8.34 -12.79 -11.33
CA LYS A 102 -8.00 -11.97 -12.50
C LYS A 102 -8.16 -10.47 -12.18
N ALA A 103 -7.71 -10.06 -10.99
CA ALA A 103 -7.97 -8.71 -10.48
C ALA A 103 -7.10 -7.65 -11.19
N LEU A 104 -5.84 -7.99 -11.48
CA LEU A 104 -4.87 -7.09 -12.09
C LEU A 104 -4.21 -7.77 -13.29
N LYS A 105 -3.79 -6.96 -14.27
CA LYS A 105 -3.02 -7.41 -15.43
C LYS A 105 -1.73 -8.12 -15.03
N GLN A 106 -1.04 -7.60 -14.02
CA GLN A 106 0.19 -8.19 -13.47
C GLN A 106 0.49 -7.65 -12.08
N ILE A 107 1.37 -8.35 -11.38
CA ILE A 107 2.00 -7.92 -10.13
C ILE A 107 3.50 -8.01 -10.34
N LYS A 108 4.17 -6.87 -10.43
CA LYS A 108 5.60 -6.78 -10.69
C LYS A 108 6.39 -6.89 -9.37
N PRO A 109 7.34 -7.83 -9.25
CA PRO A 109 8.20 -7.89 -8.08
C PRO A 109 9.20 -6.74 -8.07
N ARG A 110 9.54 -6.24 -6.88
CA ARG A 110 10.62 -5.28 -6.66
C ARG A 110 11.34 -5.60 -5.34
N GLY A 111 12.66 -5.45 -5.36
CA GLY A 111 13.48 -5.61 -4.16
C GLY A 111 13.27 -4.48 -3.14
N PRO A 112 14.00 -4.51 -2.02
CA PRO A 112 13.89 -3.50 -0.98
C PRO A 112 14.29 -2.12 -1.47
N ALA A 113 13.60 -1.09 -0.97
CA ALA A 113 13.93 0.30 -1.23
C ALA A 113 13.45 1.20 -0.07
N ALA A 114 14.16 2.30 0.15
CA ALA A 114 13.80 3.34 1.12
C ALA A 114 12.93 4.41 0.45
N ASN A 115 11.73 4.02 0.01
CA ASN A 115 10.93 4.85 -0.92
C ASN A 115 9.43 4.92 -0.58
N SER A 116 9.04 4.57 0.64
CA SER A 116 7.72 4.85 1.26
C SER A 116 7.76 4.38 2.73
N ASP A 117 6.72 4.65 3.51
CA ASP A 117 6.64 4.43 4.97
C ASP A 117 6.98 3.01 5.47
N HIS A 118 6.83 1.99 4.63
CA HIS A 118 7.18 0.60 4.93
C HIS A 118 8.66 0.39 5.30
N TYR A 119 9.53 1.31 4.90
CA TYR A 119 10.98 1.17 4.98
C TYR A 119 11.45 0.94 6.42
N TYR A 120 11.09 1.85 7.34
CA TYR A 120 11.55 1.79 8.72
C TYR A 120 10.96 0.59 9.49
N PHE A 121 9.73 0.19 9.16
CA PHE A 121 9.15 -1.05 9.67
C PHE A 121 9.96 -2.28 9.24
N THR A 122 10.36 -2.33 7.97
CA THR A 122 11.21 -3.39 7.44
C THR A 122 12.58 -3.42 8.14
N GLN A 123 13.20 -2.24 8.35
CA GLN A 123 14.48 -2.14 9.06
C GLN A 123 14.40 -2.63 10.51
N LYS A 124 13.24 -2.47 11.16
CA LYS A 124 12.97 -2.96 12.52
C LYS A 124 12.43 -4.41 12.55
N GLY A 125 12.44 -5.11 11.43
CA GLY A 125 12.10 -6.53 11.34
C GLY A 125 10.60 -6.84 11.17
N VAL A 126 9.76 -5.84 10.91
CA VAL A 126 8.33 -6.05 10.61
C VAL A 126 8.18 -6.44 9.14
N PRO A 127 7.61 -7.62 8.83
CA PRO A 127 7.35 -8.01 7.44
C PRO A 127 6.43 -7.00 6.76
N SER A 128 6.89 -6.41 5.65
CA SER A 128 6.20 -5.27 5.05
C SER A 128 6.24 -5.30 3.54
N PHE A 129 5.13 -4.95 2.90
CA PHE A 129 5.07 -4.58 1.48
C PHE A 129 4.71 -3.12 1.32
N PHE A 130 5.30 -2.50 0.31
CA PHE A 130 4.76 -1.29 -0.30
C PHE A 130 4.24 -1.64 -1.70
N ILE A 131 3.00 -1.25 -1.97
CA ILE A 131 2.33 -1.43 -3.25
C ILE A 131 2.01 -0.06 -3.83
N TYR A 132 2.27 0.10 -5.13
CA TYR A 132 1.81 1.23 -5.95
C TYR A 132 1.29 0.77 -7.31
N THR A 133 0.31 1.49 -7.85
CA THR A 133 -0.28 1.19 -9.16
C THR A 133 0.62 1.63 -10.31
N MET A 134 0.54 0.90 -11.42
CA MET A 134 1.22 1.22 -12.67
C MET A 134 0.19 1.63 -13.72
N GLY A 135 0.46 2.72 -14.43
CA GLY A 135 -0.41 3.24 -15.48
C GLY A 135 0.26 4.31 -16.32
N PRO A 136 -0.47 4.87 -17.30
CA PRO A 136 0.04 5.88 -18.22
C PRO A 136 0.26 7.24 -17.56
N ASN A 137 -0.50 7.58 -16.52
CA ASN A 137 -0.31 8.81 -15.74
C ASN A 137 1.08 8.79 -15.06
N LYS A 138 1.87 9.85 -15.26
CA LYS A 138 3.23 10.03 -14.74
C LYS A 138 3.37 11.25 -13.82
N HIS A 139 2.27 11.92 -13.47
CA HIS A 139 2.30 13.06 -12.56
C HIS A 139 2.60 12.58 -11.14
N TYR A 140 3.85 12.78 -10.71
CA TYR A 140 4.38 12.40 -9.41
C TYR A 140 5.28 13.55 -8.94
N HIS A 141 5.00 14.09 -7.75
CA HIS A 141 5.53 15.38 -7.29
C HIS A 141 5.35 16.48 -8.35
N ASP A 142 4.14 16.55 -8.94
CA ASP A 142 3.79 17.43 -10.04
C ASP A 142 2.52 18.22 -9.72
N VAL A 143 2.40 19.45 -10.22
CA VAL A 143 1.20 20.29 -10.10
C VAL A 143 -0.02 19.70 -10.80
N PHE A 144 0.22 18.80 -11.74
CA PHE A 144 -0.81 18.03 -12.45
C PHE A 144 -1.20 16.73 -11.75
N ASP A 145 -0.72 16.47 -10.53
CA ASP A 145 -1.27 15.38 -9.70
C ASP A 145 -2.65 15.78 -9.15
N THR A 146 -3.63 15.90 -10.05
CA THR A 146 -5.02 16.27 -9.78
C THR A 146 -5.94 15.07 -9.87
N PHE A 147 -7.14 15.19 -9.31
CA PHE A 147 -8.14 14.12 -9.30
C PHE A 147 -8.58 13.73 -10.72
N GLU A 148 -8.69 14.71 -11.62
CA GLU A 148 -9.15 14.54 -13.00
C GLU A 148 -8.20 13.66 -13.84
N GLU A 149 -6.93 13.56 -13.46
CA GLU A 149 -5.92 12.75 -14.13
C GLU A 149 -5.94 11.28 -13.65
N LEU A 150 -6.79 10.93 -12.67
CA LEU A 150 -6.88 9.58 -12.11
C LEU A 150 -7.98 8.78 -12.78
N SER A 151 -7.66 7.53 -13.16
CA SER A 151 -8.62 6.63 -13.80
C SER A 151 -9.32 5.71 -12.81
N PHE A 152 -8.67 5.41 -11.68
CA PHE A 152 -9.11 4.40 -10.71
C PHE A 152 -9.40 3.02 -11.31
N ASN A 153 -8.85 2.71 -12.49
CA ASN A 153 -9.19 1.51 -13.26
C ASN A 153 -9.03 0.20 -12.47
N ALA A 154 -8.02 0.13 -11.59
CA ALA A 154 -7.81 -1.05 -10.76
C ALA A 154 -8.33 -0.91 -9.32
N PHE A 155 -8.93 0.22 -8.93
CA PHE A 155 -9.17 0.52 -7.51
C PHE A 155 -10.04 -0.54 -6.82
N GLU A 156 -11.24 -0.82 -7.35
CA GLU A 156 -12.13 -1.83 -6.78
C GLU A 156 -11.55 -3.26 -6.83
N PRO A 157 -11.04 -3.78 -7.97
CA PRO A 157 -10.46 -5.12 -8.00
C PRO A 157 -9.20 -5.25 -7.12
N LEU A 158 -8.39 -4.20 -7.01
CA LEU A 158 -7.24 -4.14 -6.09
C LEU A 158 -7.71 -4.18 -4.64
N SER A 159 -8.69 -3.36 -4.24
CA SER A 159 -9.27 -3.37 -2.89
C SER A 159 -9.76 -4.76 -2.49
N LYS A 160 -10.46 -5.46 -3.40
CA LYS A 160 -10.92 -6.85 -3.18
C LYS A 160 -9.76 -7.84 -3.10
N LEU A 161 -8.72 -7.67 -3.92
CA LEU A 161 -7.51 -8.51 -3.88
C LEU A 161 -6.76 -8.34 -2.56
N LEU A 162 -6.51 -7.11 -2.13
CA LEU A 162 -5.79 -6.79 -0.89
C LEU A 162 -6.59 -7.25 0.33
N THR A 163 -7.91 -7.05 0.35
CA THR A 163 -8.79 -7.61 1.39
C THR A 163 -8.65 -9.14 1.47
N ALA A 164 -8.59 -9.84 0.33
CA ALA A 164 -8.42 -11.28 0.30
C ALA A 164 -7.01 -11.71 0.77
N PHE A 165 -5.99 -10.93 0.45
CA PHE A 165 -4.62 -11.15 0.90
C PHE A 165 -4.49 -10.98 2.42
N ILE A 166 -4.98 -9.86 2.97
CA ILE A 166 -5.00 -9.58 4.42
C ILE A 166 -5.69 -10.72 5.19
N ARG A 167 -6.79 -11.25 4.66
CA ARG A 167 -7.52 -12.39 5.28
C ARG A 167 -6.77 -13.72 5.26
N LYS A 168 -5.67 -13.83 4.51
CA LYS A 168 -4.86 -15.05 4.33
C LYS A 168 -3.47 -14.96 4.96
N LEU A 169 -3.08 -13.81 5.48
CA LEU A 169 -1.87 -13.61 6.28
C LEU A 169 -1.95 -14.33 7.64
#